data_AF-A0A6J6EDN1-F1
#
_entry.id   AF-A0A6J6EDN1-F1
#
_cell.length_a   1.000
_cell.length_b   1.000
_cell.length_c   1.000
_cell.angle_alpha   90.00
_cell.angle_beta   90.00
_cell.angle_gamma   90.00
#
_symmetry.space_group_name_H-M   'P 1'
#
loop_
_entity.id
_entity.type
_entity.pdbx_description
1 polymer ?
#
loop_
_entity_poly.entity_id
_entity_poly.type
_entity_poly.pdbx_seq_one_letter_code
_entity_poly.pdbx_strand_id
1 'polypeptide(L)'
;MIDPYQRVWNYPTLHVIDGSTLTANLGVNPSLTITAQAERALSLWPNKGDLDTRPNQGEPYLRMTPIPPKNPVVPRGALGELRVL
;
A
#
# COMPACT_ATOMS: atom_id res chain seq x y z
N MET A 1 -11.75 10.96 3.06
CA MET A 1 -11.41 10.15 4.25
C MET A 1 -9.96 9.71 4.23
N ILE A 2 -9.51 9.04 3.17
CA ILE A 2 -8.10 8.68 2.93
C ILE A 2 -7.52 9.41 1.71
N ASP A 3 -6.20 9.48 1.62
CA ASP A 3 -5.45 9.93 0.45
C ASP A 3 -5.16 8.78 -0.54
N PRO A 4 -4.52 9.04 -1.72
CA PRO A 4 -4.20 8.00 -2.71
C PRO A 4 -3.21 6.90 -2.26
N TYR A 5 -2.62 7.06 -1.07
CA TYR A 5 -1.70 6.13 -0.42
C TYR A 5 -2.32 5.47 0.84
N GLN A 6 -3.66 5.54 0.96
CA GLN A 6 -4.44 4.93 2.05
C GLN A 6 -4.15 5.49 3.45
N ARG A 7 -3.63 6.72 3.54
CA ARG A 7 -3.47 7.45 4.82
C ARG A 7 -4.72 8.26 5.12
N VAL A 8 -5.17 8.27 6.36
CA VAL A 8 -6.29 9.12 6.80
C VAL A 8 -5.88 10.59 6.70
N TRP A 9 -6.74 11.44 6.12
CA TRP A 9 -6.48 12.88 6.04
C TRP A 9 -6.26 13.47 7.43
N ASN A 10 -5.24 14.32 7.57
CA ASN A 10 -4.80 14.96 8.82
C ASN A 10 -4.22 13.99 9.87
N TYR A 11 -4.18 12.69 9.59
CA TYR A 11 -3.57 11.66 10.42
C TYR A 11 -2.69 10.76 9.55
N PRO A 12 -1.57 11.27 9.00
CA PRO A 12 -0.75 10.56 8.00
C PRO A 12 -0.09 9.28 8.52
N THR A 13 -0.04 9.09 9.84
CA THR A 13 0.44 7.85 10.48
C THR A 13 -0.66 6.80 10.63
N LEU A 14 -1.93 7.16 10.41
CA LEU A 14 -3.09 6.27 10.49
C LEU A 14 -3.53 5.86 9.08
N HIS A 15 -3.78 4.56 8.89
CA HIS A 15 -4.21 3.99 7.62
C HIS A 15 -5.53 3.22 7.80
N VAL A 16 -6.35 3.21 6.76
CA VAL A 16 -7.53 2.34 6.66
C VAL A 16 -7.38 1.55 5.37
N ILE A 17 -7.48 0.22 5.46
CA ILE A 17 -7.26 -0.71 4.34
C ILE A 17 -8.31 -1.82 4.45
N ASP A 18 -9.50 -1.58 3.90
CA ASP A 18 -10.62 -2.52 3.93
C ASP A 18 -11.66 -2.17 2.83
N GLY A 19 -12.85 -2.77 2.89
CA GLY A 19 -13.93 -2.46 1.93
C GLY A 19 -14.47 -1.03 2.03
N SER A 20 -14.25 -0.31 3.13
CA SER A 20 -14.72 1.08 3.30
C SER A 20 -13.96 2.07 2.42
N THR A 21 -12.77 1.69 1.93
CA THR A 21 -11.94 2.53 1.05
C THR A 21 -12.31 2.41 -0.42
N LEU A 22 -13.24 1.52 -0.78
CA LEU A 22 -13.72 1.36 -2.14
C LEU A 22 -14.67 2.51 -2.50
N THR A 23 -14.31 3.29 -3.52
CA THR A 23 -15.06 4.49 -3.94
C THR A 23 -16.36 4.18 -4.68
N ALA A 24 -16.62 2.92 -5.00
CA ALA A 24 -17.82 2.47 -5.69
C ALA A 24 -18.17 1.04 -5.29
N ASN A 25 -19.45 0.70 -5.38
CA ASN A 25 -19.91 -0.68 -5.26
C ASN A 25 -19.52 -1.44 -6.54
N LEU A 26 -18.78 -2.53 -6.40
CA LEU A 26 -18.29 -3.34 -7.52
C LEU A 26 -19.35 -4.28 -8.10
N GLY A 27 -20.47 -4.51 -7.40
CA GLY A 27 -21.53 -5.45 -7.82
C GLY A 27 -21.13 -6.94 -7.77
N VAL A 28 -19.90 -7.24 -7.34
CA VAL A 28 -19.32 -8.58 -7.19
C VAL A 28 -18.55 -8.68 -5.87
N ASN A 29 -18.03 -9.86 -5.54
CA ASN A 29 -17.19 -10.04 -4.35
C ASN A 29 -15.95 -9.13 -4.40
N PRO A 30 -15.76 -8.21 -3.44
CA PRO A 30 -14.68 -7.23 -3.48
C PRO A 30 -13.32 -7.76 -3.00
N SER A 31 -13.22 -9.03 -2.57
CA SER A 31 -12.04 -9.58 -1.90
C SER A 31 -10.73 -9.30 -2.63
N LEU A 32 -10.64 -9.61 -3.92
CA LEU A 32 -9.42 -9.40 -4.70
C LEU A 32 -9.10 -7.91 -4.90
N THR A 33 -10.11 -7.05 -4.96
CA THR A 33 -9.89 -5.60 -5.07
C THR A 33 -9.32 -5.04 -3.77
N ILE A 34 -9.85 -5.49 -2.63
CA ILE A 34 -9.33 -5.13 -1.31
C ILE A 34 -7.88 -5.61 -1.19
N THR A 35 -7.60 -6.87 -1.55
CA THR A 35 -6.23 -7.42 -1.52
C THR A 35 -5.29 -6.61 -2.41
N ALA A 36 -5.66 -6.32 -3.67
CA ALA A 36 -4.81 -5.57 -4.59
C ALA A 36 -4.54 -4.13 -4.10
N GLN A 37 -5.54 -3.46 -3.54
CA GLN A 37 -5.35 -2.12 -2.95
C GLN A 37 -4.47 -2.16 -1.70
N ALA A 38 -4.64 -3.17 -0.84
CA ALA A 38 -3.81 -3.38 0.34
C ALA A 38 -2.35 -3.63 -0.02
N GLU A 39 -2.09 -4.55 -0.94
CA GLU A 39 -0.75 -4.87 -1.43
C GLU A 39 -0.08 -3.64 -2.03
N ARG A 40 -0.79 -2.89 -2.89
CA ARG A 40 -0.27 -1.65 -3.46
C ARG A 40 0.10 -0.66 -2.36
N ALA A 41 -0.79 -0.38 -1.41
CA ALA A 41 -0.55 0.62 -0.36
C ALA A 41 0.66 0.28 0.52
N LEU A 42 0.72 -0.97 0.99
CA LEU A 42 1.77 -1.46 1.89
C LEU A 42 3.12 -1.58 1.17
N SER A 43 3.12 -1.89 -0.13
CA SER A 43 4.35 -1.93 -0.93
C SER A 43 5.06 -0.59 -1.04
N LEU A 44 4.38 0.52 -0.72
CA LEU A 44 4.94 1.88 -0.74
C LEU A 44 5.40 2.34 0.65
N TRP A 45 5.27 1.51 1.68
CA TRP A 45 5.73 1.86 3.02
C TRP A 45 7.26 1.86 3.09
N PRO A 46 7.85 2.85 3.77
CA PRO A 46 9.28 2.80 4.08
C PRO A 46 9.55 1.60 4.99
N ASN A 47 10.74 1.01 4.87
CA ASN A 47 11.18 0.06 5.88
C ASN A 47 11.37 0.78 7.21
N LYS A 48 11.30 0.05 8.33
CA LYS A 48 11.52 0.60 9.66
C LYS A 48 12.85 1.37 9.72
N GLY A 49 12.77 2.66 10.08
CA GLY A 49 13.92 3.57 10.19
C GLY A 49 14.29 4.30 8.89
N ASP A 50 13.67 3.98 7.76
CA ASP A 50 13.84 4.75 6.53
C ASP A 50 12.96 6.00 6.54
N LEU A 51 13.36 7.00 5.77
CA LEU A 51 12.54 8.18 5.51
C LEU A 51 11.35 7.78 4.62
N ASP A 52 10.17 8.32 4.95
CA ASP A 52 8.99 8.18 4.10
C ASP A 52 9.16 9.07 2.85
N THR A 53 9.23 8.44 1.68
CA THR A 53 9.41 9.14 0.40
C THR A 53 8.09 9.38 -0.33
N ARG A 54 6.96 8.96 0.24
CA ARG A 54 5.64 9.23 -0.33
C ARG A 54 5.34 10.73 -0.27
N PRO A 55 4.71 11.32 -1.30
CA PRO A 55 4.27 12.72 -1.26
C PRO A 55 3.46 13.04 -0.01
N ASN A 56 3.56 14.28 0.46
CA ASN A 56 2.74 14.75 1.57
C ASN A 56 1.27 14.83 1.15
N GLN A 57 0.38 14.80 2.15
CA GLN A 57 -1.05 15.03 1.90
C GLN A 57 -1.27 16.42 1.28
N GLY A 58 -2.05 16.46 0.19
CA GLY A 58 -2.32 17.69 -0.58
C GLY A 58 -1.36 17.91 -1.75
N GLU A 59 -0.24 17.19 -1.82
CA GLU A 59 0.61 17.18 -3.01
C GLU A 59 -0.01 16.31 -4.13
N PRO A 60 0.34 16.57 -5.40
CA PRO A 60 -0.08 15.74 -6.52
C PRO A 60 0.32 14.27 -6.34
N TYR A 61 -0.54 13.37 -6.81
CA TYR A 61 -0.22 11.95 -6.82
C TYR A 61 1.00 11.65 -7.68
N LEU A 62 1.95 10.91 -7.12
CA LEU A 62 3.09 10.35 -7.84
C LEU A 62 3.00 8.82 -7.89
N ARG A 63 3.16 8.26 -9.09
CA ARG A 63 3.34 6.81 -9.24
C ARG A 63 4.74 6.45 -8.73
N MET A 64 4.78 5.62 -7.69
CA MET A 64 6.01 5.20 -7.04
C MET A 64 6.34 3.74 -7.37
N THR A 65 7.63 3.43 -7.37
CA THR A 65 8.10 2.05 -7.40
C THR A 65 7.94 1.44 -6.00
N PRO A 66 7.43 0.20 -5.87
CA PRO A 66 7.41 -0.53 -4.61
C PRO A 66 8.78 -0.59 -3.91
N ILE A 67 8.78 -0.44 -2.60
CA ILE A 67 9.98 -0.52 -1.76
C ILE A 67 10.18 -1.98 -1.35
N PRO A 68 11.31 -2.62 -1.72
CA PRO A 68 11.58 -3.99 -1.30
C PRO A 68 11.82 -4.05 0.22
N PRO A 69 11.33 -5.10 0.91
CA PRO A 69 11.54 -5.27 2.34
C PRO A 69 13.01 -5.62 2.62
N LYS A 70 13.61 -4.97 3.63
CA LYS A 70 14.97 -5.30 4.11
C LYS A 70 15.06 -6.71 4.70
N ASN A 71 13.97 -7.16 5.33
CA ASN A 71 13.84 -8.48 5.94
C ASN A 71 12.60 -9.17 5.34
N PRO A 72 12.72 -9.83 4.18
CA PRO A 72 11.59 -10.53 3.56
C PRO A 72 11.15 -11.71 4.42
N VAL A 73 9.82 -11.87 4.57
CA VAL A 73 9.23 -12.99 5.34
C VAL A 73 9.40 -14.31 4.58
N VAL A 74 9.26 -14.29 3.25
CA VAL A 74 9.45 -15.47 2.40
C VAL A 74 10.91 -15.56 1.96
N PRO A 75 11.63 -16.65 2.25
CA PRO A 75 13.03 -16.81 1.88
C PRO A 75 13.26 -16.82 0.37
N ARG A 76 14.49 -16.45 -0.03
CA ARG A 76 14.92 -16.53 -1.43
C ARG A 76 14.85 -17.97 -1.95
N GLY A 77 14.27 -18.17 -3.12
CA GLY A 77 14.09 -19.47 -3.75
C GLY A 77 12.88 -20.28 -3.26
N ALA A 78 12.15 -19.81 -2.24
CA ALA A 78 10.93 -20.47 -1.78
C ALA A 78 9.73 -20.15 -2.67
N LEU A 79 8.70 -21.02 -2.62
CA LEU A 79 7.41 -20.73 -3.26
C LEU A 79 6.79 -19.48 -2.61
N GLY A 80 6.41 -18.50 -3.44
CA GLY A 80 5.87 -17.22 -2.96
C GLY A 80 6.93 -16.16 -2.61
N GLU A 81 8.21 -16.39 -2.96
CA GLU A 81 9.23 -15.34 -2.90
C GLU A 81 8.77 -14.09 -3.68
N LEU A 82 8.94 -12.90 -3.08
CA LEU A 82 8.76 -11.65 -3.79
C LEU A 82 9.83 -11.53 -4.90
N ARG A 83 9.39 -11.60 -6.15
CA ARG A 83 10.24 -11.38 -7.33
C ARG A 83 9.91 -10.02 -7.92
N VAL A 84 10.83 -9.06 -7.74
CA VAL A 84 10.73 -7.76 -8.38
C VAL A 84 11.38 -7.88 -9.76
N LEU A 85 10.61 -7.63 -10.82
CA LEU A 85 11.10 -7.60 -12.21
C LEU A 85 11.84 -6.29 -12.51
#